data_AF-A0A6J4UN45-F1
#
_entry.id   AF-A0A6J4UN45-F1
#
_cell.length_a   1.000
_cell.length_b   1.000
_cell.length_c   1.000
_cell.angle_alpha   90.00
_cell.angle_beta   90.00
_cell.angle_gamma   90.00
#
_symmetry.space_group_name_H-M   'P 1'
#
loop_
_entity.id
_entity.type
_entity.pdbx_description
1 polymer ?
#
loop_
_entity_poly.entity_id
_entity_poly.type
_entity_poly.pdbx_seq_one_letter_code
_entity_poly.pdbx_strand_id
1 'polypeptide(L)'
;MTAAGGDDPTAVSARLWVPDNPDGSGWADVDWVSAVRGSRYHYRHGLPLADARAARSPFYAVTTRLESAALSPHENTYYVPGDALADFLAEVALAGGAEVIWHVAPCADPPPDSRVQGPGEPGRVGT
;
A
#
# COMPACT_ATOMS: atom_id res chain seq x y z
N MET A 1 -34.68 -4.14 36.16
CA MET A 1 -34.06 -2.80 36.28
C MET A 1 -32.60 -3.07 36.64
N THR A 2 -31.58 -2.94 35.78
CA THR A 2 -31.42 -2.27 34.48
C THR A 2 -30.15 -2.84 33.79
N ALA A 3 -30.18 -2.89 32.45
CA ALA A 3 -29.11 -2.97 31.42
C ALA A 3 -27.69 -3.45 31.80
N ALA A 4 -27.16 -4.53 31.22
CA ALA A 4 -26.58 -4.59 29.87
C ALA A 4 -25.43 -3.57 29.68
N GLY A 5 -24.22 -3.97 30.07
CA GLY A 5 -22.98 -3.31 29.67
C GLY A 5 -22.72 -3.61 28.20
N GLY A 6 -23.28 -2.78 27.32
CA GLY A 6 -22.90 -2.75 25.91
C GLY A 6 -21.58 -2.01 25.81
N ASP A 7 -20.55 -2.67 25.29
CA ASP A 7 -19.41 -1.99 24.68
C ASP A 7 -19.99 -1.06 23.63
N ASP A 8 -19.99 0.24 23.93
CA ASP A 8 -20.47 1.26 23.03
C ASP A 8 -19.54 1.29 21.80
N PRO A 9 -20.00 0.85 20.62
CA PRO A 9 -19.16 0.82 19.43
C PRO A 9 -18.71 2.24 19.02
N THR A 10 -19.37 3.29 19.52
CA THR A 10 -18.97 4.68 19.26
C THR A 10 -17.69 5.08 20.01
N ALA A 11 -17.38 4.44 21.15
CA ALA A 11 -16.19 4.74 21.94
C ALA A 11 -14.89 4.23 21.28
N VAL A 12 -14.96 3.15 20.50
CA VAL A 12 -13.83 2.65 19.69
C VAL A 12 -13.66 3.51 18.44
N SER A 13 -14.75 3.90 17.79
CA SER A 13 -14.75 4.83 16.65
C SER A 13 -14.20 6.21 17.00
N ALA A 14 -14.34 6.68 18.24
CA ALA A 14 -13.74 7.94 18.67
C ALA A 14 -12.20 7.91 18.79
N ARG A 15 -11.60 6.70 18.88
CA ARG A 15 -10.13 6.52 18.97
C ARG A 15 -9.45 6.27 17.62
N LEU A 16 -10.22 5.89 16.61
CA LEU A 16 -9.75 5.72 15.24
C LEU A 16 -10.31 6.90 14.46
N TRP A 17 -9.46 7.83 14.02
CA TRP A 17 -9.92 8.91 13.16
C TRP A 17 -10.51 8.31 11.87
N VAL A 18 -11.83 8.23 11.81
CA VAL A 18 -12.63 7.89 10.63
C VAL A 18 -13.20 9.21 10.17
N PRO A 19 -12.76 9.76 9.04
CA PRO A 19 -13.23 11.09 8.67
C PRO A 19 -14.68 10.96 8.24
N ASP A 20 -15.53 11.71 8.92
CA ASP A 20 -16.92 11.81 8.55
C ASP A 20 -17.00 12.49 7.19
N ASN A 21 -17.62 11.81 6.24
CA ASN A 21 -18.00 12.46 5.00
C ASN A 21 -19.49 12.89 5.08
N PRO A 22 -19.77 14.18 5.31
CA PRO A 22 -21.14 14.68 5.46
C PRO A 22 -21.95 14.70 4.16
N ASP A 23 -21.32 14.60 2.99
CA ASP A 23 -22.01 14.71 1.69
C ASP A 23 -22.48 13.35 1.11
N GLY A 24 -22.10 12.24 1.75
CA GLY A 24 -22.47 10.88 1.33
C GLY A 24 -21.75 10.34 0.08
N SER A 25 -20.81 11.09 -0.50
CA SER A 25 -20.02 10.67 -1.68
C SER A 25 -19.00 9.57 -1.39
N GLY A 26 -18.73 9.30 -0.11
CA GLY A 26 -17.65 8.42 0.35
C GLY A 26 -16.25 9.04 0.23
N TRP A 27 -16.12 10.24 -0.34
CA TRP A 27 -14.87 11.01 -0.39
C TRP A 27 -14.83 12.06 0.70
N ALA A 28 -13.71 12.24 1.39
CA ALA A 28 -13.53 13.35 2.31
C ALA A 28 -12.14 13.97 2.16
N ASP A 29 -12.04 15.23 2.57
CA ASP A 29 -10.78 15.96 2.57
C ASP A 29 -9.81 15.34 3.59
N VAL A 30 -8.54 15.25 3.21
CA VAL A 30 -7.49 14.77 4.11
C VAL A 30 -7.05 15.93 5.00
N ASP A 31 -7.52 15.96 6.25
CA ASP A 31 -7.05 16.89 7.29
C ASP A 31 -5.89 16.31 8.10
N TRP A 32 -4.86 15.84 7.40
CA TRP A 32 -3.59 15.56 8.05
C TRP A 32 -2.63 16.63 7.58
N VAL A 33 -1.78 17.08 8.50
CA VAL A 33 -0.72 18.07 8.32
C VAL A 33 -0.01 17.96 6.95
N SER A 34 0.01 16.79 6.30
CA SER A 34 0.29 16.46 4.87
C SER A 34 -0.24 17.40 3.77
N ALA A 35 -1.14 18.34 4.06
CA ALA A 35 -1.35 19.56 3.25
C ALA A 35 -0.16 20.56 3.34
N VAL A 36 1.01 20.14 3.87
CA VAL A 36 2.22 20.95 4.19
C VAL A 36 2.67 21.92 3.07
N ARG A 37 2.25 21.70 1.82
CA ARG A 37 2.59 22.55 0.66
C ARG A 37 1.39 23.19 -0.06
N GLY A 38 0.21 23.23 0.56
CA GLY A 38 -1.00 23.85 0.00
C GLY A 38 -1.77 22.98 -1.01
N SER A 39 -1.43 21.69 -1.12
CA SER A 39 -2.17 20.73 -1.96
C SER A 39 -3.39 20.19 -1.23
N ARG A 40 -4.54 20.11 -1.94
CA ARG A 40 -5.77 19.47 -1.44
C ARG A 40 -5.84 18.03 -1.94
N TYR A 41 -5.94 17.09 -1.01
CA TYR A 41 -6.12 15.67 -1.31
C TYR A 41 -7.47 15.20 -0.78
N HIS A 42 -8.12 14.34 -1.54
CA HIS A 42 -9.35 13.67 -1.13
C HIS A 42 -9.01 12.20 -0.90
N TYR A 43 -9.48 11.62 0.21
CA TYR A 43 -9.44 10.18 0.41
C TYR A 43 -10.86 9.62 0.28
N ARG A 44 -10.96 8.33 -0.04
CA ARG A 44 -12.21 7.58 -0.01
C ARG A 44 -12.02 6.34 0.82
N HIS A 45 -13.02 5.98 1.61
CA HIS A 45 -12.99 4.69 2.30
C HIS A 45 -12.96 3.55 1.28
N GLY A 46 -11.98 2.66 1.45
CA GLY A 46 -11.87 1.45 0.64
C GLY A 46 -13.02 0.47 0.91
N LEU A 47 -13.05 -0.61 0.13
CA LEU A 47 -13.95 -1.73 0.37
C LEU A 47 -13.71 -2.35 1.76
N PRO A 48 -14.69 -3.06 2.34
CA PRO A 48 -14.45 -3.93 3.50
C PRO A 48 -13.22 -4.83 3.29
N LEU A 49 -12.45 -5.09 4.34
CA LEU A 49 -11.13 -5.74 4.21
C LEU A 49 -11.16 -7.07 3.45
N ALA A 50 -12.20 -7.89 3.66
CA ALA A 50 -12.35 -9.17 2.96
C ALA A 50 -12.52 -8.97 1.45
N ASP A 51 -13.42 -8.07 1.05
CA ASP A 51 -13.68 -7.74 -0.35
C ASP A 51 -12.47 -7.07 -1.00
N ALA A 52 -11.80 -6.17 -0.26
CA ALA A 52 -10.58 -5.53 -0.71
C ALA A 52 -9.46 -6.55 -0.99
N ARG A 53 -9.31 -7.57 -0.12
CA ARG A 53 -8.36 -8.67 -0.33
C ARG A 53 -8.74 -9.53 -1.52
N ALA A 54 -10.01 -9.87 -1.67
CA ALA A 54 -10.50 -10.67 -2.80
C ALA A 54 -10.31 -9.96 -4.15
N ALA A 55 -10.39 -8.62 -4.17
CA ALA A 55 -10.20 -7.80 -5.35
C ALA A 55 -8.72 -7.46 -5.66
N ARG A 56 -7.75 -7.88 -4.82
CA ARG A 56 -6.34 -7.56 -5.06
C ARG A 56 -5.81 -8.27 -6.31
N SER A 57 -4.91 -7.57 -6.99
CA SER A 57 -4.09 -8.19 -8.02
C SER A 57 -3.11 -9.19 -7.37
N PRO A 58 -2.81 -10.33 -8.00
CA PRO A 58 -1.85 -11.29 -7.45
C PRO A 58 -0.44 -10.68 -7.36
N PHE A 59 -0.09 -9.73 -8.24
CA PHE A 59 1.15 -8.98 -8.18
C PHE A 59 0.92 -7.49 -8.42
N TYR A 60 1.93 -6.70 -8.10
CA TYR A 60 2.01 -5.29 -8.42
C TYR A 60 3.38 -4.97 -8.99
N ALA A 61 3.40 -4.16 -10.06
CA ALA A 61 4.62 -3.54 -10.55
C ALA A 61 4.84 -2.25 -9.75
N VAL A 62 5.91 -2.19 -8.98
CA VAL A 62 6.34 -1.00 -8.23
C VAL A 62 7.56 -0.43 -8.93
N THR A 63 7.42 0.77 -9.50
CA THR A 63 8.53 1.52 -10.08
C THR A 63 9.09 2.47 -9.03
N THR A 64 10.37 2.33 -8.72
CA THR A 64 11.12 3.32 -7.95
C THR A 64 12.03 4.11 -8.88
N ARG A 65 12.34 5.34 -8.48
CA ARG A 65 13.30 6.18 -9.17
C ARG A 65 14.40 6.59 -8.20
N LEU A 66 15.65 6.40 -8.61
CA LEU A 66 16.77 6.94 -7.88
C LEU A 66 16.94 8.42 -8.23
N GLU A 67 16.70 9.30 -7.26
CA GLU A 67 16.92 10.74 -7.38
C GLU A 67 18.09 11.15 -6.47
N SER A 68 19.32 11.03 -6.99
CA SER A 68 20.53 11.46 -6.31
C SER A 68 21.35 12.36 -7.23
N ALA A 69 21.95 13.42 -6.68
CA ALA A 69 22.91 14.24 -7.42
C ALA A 69 24.24 13.51 -7.66
N ALA A 70 24.53 12.45 -6.90
CA ALA A 70 25.77 11.69 -6.95
C ALA A 70 25.70 10.42 -7.82
N LEU A 71 24.48 9.99 -8.20
CA LEU A 71 24.26 8.78 -8.98
C LEU A 71 23.43 9.10 -10.22
N SER A 72 23.71 8.43 -11.33
CA SER A 72 22.90 8.58 -12.54
C SER A 72 21.45 8.19 -12.23
N PRO A 73 20.47 9.08 -12.50
CA PRO A 73 19.07 8.75 -12.33
C PRO A 73 18.70 7.52 -13.14
N HIS A 74 18.02 6.57 -12.52
CA HIS A 74 17.49 5.39 -13.18
C HIS A 74 16.21 4.94 -12.50
N GLU A 75 15.43 4.15 -13.24
CA GLU A 75 14.19 3.55 -12.77
C GLU A 75 14.41 2.07 -12.53
N ASN A 76 13.92 1.59 -11.39
CA ASN A 76 13.89 0.18 -11.05
C ASN A 76 12.43 -0.26 -11.01
N THR A 77 12.11 -1.43 -11.57
CA THR A 77 10.76 -2.01 -11.48
C THR A 77 10.81 -3.34 -10.74
N TYR A 78 10.05 -3.40 -9.64
CA TYR A 78 9.90 -4.59 -8.80
C TYR A 78 8.53 -5.19 -9.05
N TYR A 79 8.45 -6.52 -9.18
CA TYR A 79 7.18 -7.24 -9.22
C TYR A 79 6.96 -7.89 -7.86
N VAL A 80 5.98 -7.38 -7.12
CA VAL A 80 5.75 -7.71 -5.71
C VAL A 80 4.45 -8.49 -5.56
N PRO A 81 4.42 -9.63 -4.86
CA PRO A 81 3.18 -10.32 -4.50
C PRO A 81 2.17 -9.39 -3.81
N GLY A 82 0.89 -9.51 -4.14
CA GLY A 82 -0.17 -8.61 -3.66
C GLY A 82 -0.43 -8.67 -2.14
N ASP A 83 -0.04 -9.77 -1.48
CA ASP A 83 -0.05 -9.90 -0.03
C ASP A 83 1.15 -9.20 0.63
N ALA A 84 2.32 -9.20 -0.02
CA ALA A 84 3.54 -8.55 0.46
C ALA A 84 3.65 -7.05 0.12
N LEU A 85 2.76 -6.51 -0.74
CA LEU A 85 2.86 -5.13 -1.22
C LEU A 85 2.95 -4.08 -0.10
N ALA A 86 2.13 -4.22 0.95
CA ALA A 86 2.10 -3.23 2.04
C ALA A 86 3.44 -3.18 2.78
N ASP A 87 4.02 -4.33 3.07
CA ASP A 87 5.31 -4.44 3.75
C ASP A 87 6.43 -3.88 2.88
N PHE A 88 6.46 -4.24 1.59
CA PHE A 88 7.42 -3.70 0.64
C PHE A 88 7.39 -2.16 0.56
N LEU A 89 6.19 -1.57 0.44
CA LEU A 89 6.04 -0.11 0.37
C LEU A 89 6.47 0.57 1.68
N ALA A 90 6.17 -0.04 2.82
CA ALA A 90 6.60 0.47 4.12
C ALA A 90 8.13 0.42 4.27
N GLU A 91 8.76 -0.68 3.85
CA GLU A 91 10.22 -0.81 3.86
C GLU A 91 10.91 0.25 3.00
N VAL A 92 10.45 0.46 1.76
CA VAL A 92 11.01 1.50 0.88
C VAL A 92 10.81 2.90 1.49
N ALA A 93 9.62 3.18 2.02
CA ALA A 93 9.34 4.48 2.66
C ALA A 93 10.20 4.73 3.90
N LEU A 94 10.46 3.69 4.72
CA LEU A 94 11.25 3.79 5.94
C LEU A 94 12.76 3.80 5.68
N ALA A 95 13.23 3.16 4.61
CA ALA A 95 14.64 3.12 4.25
C ALA A 95 15.22 4.53 4.03
N GLY A 96 14.37 5.52 3.70
CA GLY A 96 14.76 6.94 3.66
C GLY A 96 15.91 7.24 2.70
N GLY A 97 16.12 6.37 1.71
CA GLY A 97 17.19 6.47 0.72
C GLY A 97 16.88 7.41 -0.43
N ALA A 98 17.77 7.45 -1.42
CA ALA A 98 17.57 8.24 -2.64
C ALA A 98 16.57 7.60 -3.62
N GLU A 99 16.11 6.38 -3.34
CA GLU A 99 15.03 5.76 -4.11
C GLU A 99 13.68 6.22 -3.59
N VAL A 100 12.89 6.80 -4.50
CA VAL A 100 11.52 7.23 -4.25
C VAL A 100 10.55 6.33 -5.00
N ILE A 101 9.43 5.99 -4.37
CA ILE A 101 8.33 5.31 -5.06
C ILE A 101 7.76 6.28 -6.08
N TRP A 102 7.81 5.88 -7.36
CA TRP A 102 7.34 6.70 -8.47
C TRP A 102 5.94 6.27 -8.93
N HIS A 103 5.72 4.96 -9.04
CA HIS A 103 4.45 4.43 -9.55
C HIS A 103 4.19 3.02 -9.01
N VAL A 104 2.92 2.70 -8.76
CA VAL A 104 2.46 1.35 -8.37
C VAL A 104 1.27 0.99 -9.25
N ALA A 105 1.34 -0.15 -9.95
CA ALA A 105 0.26 -0.65 -10.78
C ALA A 105 -0.03 -2.13 -10.52
N PRO A 106 -1.30 -2.57 -10.63
CA PRO A 106 -1.64 -3.99 -10.59
C PRO A 106 -1.00 -4.74 -11.76
N CYS A 107 -0.57 -5.97 -11.51
CA CYS A 107 0.07 -6.83 -12.49
C CYS A 107 -0.48 -8.26 -12.34
N ALA A 108 -1.22 -8.73 -13.35
CA ALA A 108 -1.74 -10.10 -13.34
C ALA A 108 -0.67 -11.13 -13.69
N ASP A 109 0.25 -10.77 -14.60
CA ASP A 109 1.26 -11.66 -15.18
C ASP A 109 2.64 -10.99 -15.16
N PRO A 110 3.42 -11.15 -14.08
CA PRO A 110 4.76 -10.58 -14.00
C PRO A 110 5.75 -11.37 -14.87
N PRO A 111 6.86 -10.77 -15.32
CA PRO A 111 7.89 -11.47 -16.09
C PRO A 111 8.35 -12.76 -15.37
N PRO A 112 8.54 -13.89 -16.08
CA PRO A 112 8.89 -15.17 -15.45
C PRO A 112 10.08 -15.09 -14.51
N ASP A 113 11.12 -14.34 -14.89
CA ASP A 113 12.36 -14.20 -14.12
C ASP A 113 12.19 -13.41 -12.81
N SER A 114 11.10 -12.65 -12.66
CA SER A 114 10.79 -11.91 -11.44
C SER A 114 10.12 -12.77 -10.37
N ARG A 115 9.66 -13.97 -10.73
CA ARG A 115 9.04 -14.93 -9.82
C ARG A 115 10.16 -15.66 -9.09
N VAL A 116 10.76 -15.01 -8.09
CA VAL A 116 11.79 -15.64 -7.26
C VAL A 116 11.18 -16.92 -6.66
N GLN A 117 11.76 -18.07 -7.02
CA GLN A 117 11.41 -19.33 -6.38
C GLN A 117 11.74 -19.20 -4.89
N GLY A 118 10.79 -19.53 -4.02
CA GLY A 118 11.02 -19.54 -2.58
C GLY A 118 12.23 -20.41 -2.21
N PRO A 119 12.78 -20.28 -0.99
CA PRO A 119 13.93 -21.09 -0.59
C PRO A 119 13.55 -22.58 -0.60
N GLY A 120 13.95 -23.30 -1.65
CA GLY A 120 13.86 -24.76 -1.74
C GLY A 120 13.42 -25.32 -3.09
N GLU A 121 14.31 -25.34 -4.08
CA GLU A 121 14.65 -26.58 -4.80
C GLU A 121 16.14 -26.52 -5.18
N PRO A 122 16.98 -27.49 -4.75
CA PRO A 122 18.35 -27.57 -5.21
C PRO A 122 18.34 -27.84 -6.73
N GLY A 123 18.99 -26.94 -7.46
CA GLY A 123 19.04 -26.96 -8.92
C GLY A 123 19.36 -28.34 -9.48
N ARG A 124 18.51 -28.80 -10.40
CA ARG A 124 18.95 -29.80 -11.39
C ARG A 124 20.02 -29.15 -12.25
N VAL A 125 21.28 -29.43 -11.91
CA VAL A 125 22.39 -29.34 -12.85
C VAL A 125 22.10 -30.38 -13.94
N GLY A 126 21.75 -29.90 -15.13
CA GLY A 126 21.60 -30.76 -16.31
C GLY A 126 22.93 -31.42 -16.66
N THR A 127 22.89 -32.73 -16.87
CA THR A 127 23.89 -33.49 -17.64
C THR A 127 23.56 -33.43 -19.12
#